data_AF-A0A7S4JXE5-F1
#
_entry.id   AF-A0A7S4JXE5-F1
#
_cell.length_a   1.000
_cell.length_b   1.000
_cell.length_c   1.000
_cell.angle_alpha   90.00
_cell.angle_beta   90.00
_cell.angle_gamma   90.00
#
_symmetry.space_group_name_H-M   'P 1'
#
loop_
_entity.id
_entity.type
_entity.pdbx_description
1 polymer ?
#
loop_
_entity_poly.entity_id
_entity_poly.type
_entity_poly.pdbx_seq_one_letter_code
_entity_poly.pdbx_strand_id
1 'polypeptide(L)'
;MAAHFKTVLDGADDHAKLQDLCKLTYKEQAVWLLNAIWEVDIKGQKGGDLAEAVWNYVDKASTIDNAKATGNALDELEAHRFLEAFDEAHTVLQMRSSLRKTGALGQNERPKEVPLTHFFLDKYEYDWHRLVNAPQGDNSAKIAEAQDKLQAVQDAFDASTKADAEAAAALSAARSAEADAKQREEAAIAAEADAKAREADAIAAENSAK
;
A
#
# COMPACT_ATOMS: atom_id res chain seq x y z
N MET A 1 0.30 10.45 17.83
CA MET A 1 0.89 9.49 18.79
C MET A 1 1.42 8.35 17.94
N ALA A 2 2.73 8.18 17.84
CA ALA A 2 3.29 7.04 17.12
C ALA A 2 2.80 5.76 17.80
N ALA A 3 2.21 4.84 17.04
CA ALA A 3 1.81 3.55 17.57
C ALA A 3 3.10 2.77 17.86
N HIS A 4 3.45 2.62 19.13
CA HIS A 4 4.55 1.76 19.52
C HIS A 4 4.26 0.33 19.07
N PHE A 5 5.18 -0.28 18.35
CA PHE A 5 5.11 -1.69 17.97
C PHE A 5 4.84 -2.55 19.21
N LYS A 6 3.74 -3.29 19.20
CA LYS A 6 3.33 -4.14 20.32
C LYS A 6 4.35 -5.26 20.52
N THR A 7 4.94 -5.34 21.71
CA THR A 7 5.91 -6.39 22.07
C THR A 7 5.34 -7.47 22.99
N VAL A 8 4.14 -7.25 23.52
CA VAL A 8 3.43 -8.17 24.42
C VAL A 8 1.98 -8.27 23.95
N LEU A 9 1.51 -9.48 23.68
CA LEU A 9 0.11 -9.74 23.32
C LEU A 9 -0.77 -9.71 24.56
N ASP A 10 -1.98 -9.18 24.40
CA ASP A 10 -3.02 -9.22 25.42
C ASP A 10 -3.68 -10.60 25.44
N GLY A 11 -4.02 -11.10 26.62
CA GLY A 11 -4.73 -12.37 26.76
C GLY A 11 -4.27 -13.19 27.96
N ALA A 12 -5.23 -13.87 28.61
CA ALA A 12 -4.96 -14.73 29.76
C ALA A 12 -4.38 -16.10 29.36
N ASP A 13 -4.63 -16.53 28.12
CA ASP A 13 -4.16 -17.78 27.55
C ASP A 13 -3.64 -17.57 26.12
N ASP A 14 -3.01 -18.61 25.56
CA ASP A 14 -2.41 -18.55 24.23
C ASP A 14 -3.43 -18.26 23.13
N HIS A 15 -4.67 -18.73 23.29
CA HIS A 15 -5.72 -18.51 22.30
C HIS A 15 -6.16 -17.04 22.28
N ALA A 16 -6.32 -16.43 23.45
CA ALA A 16 -6.57 -15.00 23.57
C ALA A 16 -5.43 -14.16 22.99
N LYS A 17 -4.17 -14.57 23.22
CA LYS A 17 -3.00 -13.93 22.58
C LYS A 17 -3.01 -14.09 21.07
N LEU A 18 -3.38 -15.26 20.54
CA LEU A 18 -3.50 -15.47 19.10
C LEU A 18 -4.56 -14.54 18.49
N GLN A 19 -5.71 -14.40 19.15
CA GLN A 19 -6.76 -13.46 18.73
C GLN A 19 -6.30 -12.01 18.78
N ASP A 20 -5.45 -11.64 19.74
CA ASP A 20 -4.86 -10.31 19.82
C ASP A 20 -3.83 -10.07 18.72
N LEU A 21 -2.97 -11.05 18.43
CA LEU A 21 -2.01 -11.01 17.32
C LEU A 21 -2.73 -10.81 15.98
N CYS A 22 -3.83 -11.54 15.76
CA CYS A 22 -4.65 -11.42 14.55
C CYS A 22 -5.31 -10.04 14.35
N LYS A 23 -5.33 -9.17 15.37
CA LYS A 23 -5.87 -7.79 15.27
C LYS A 23 -4.81 -6.77 14.88
N LEU A 24 -3.53 -7.10 14.99
CA LEU A 24 -2.43 -6.23 14.58
C LEU A 24 -2.48 -6.00 13.07
N THR A 25 -1.87 -4.92 12.58
CA THR A 25 -1.79 -4.68 11.13
C THR A 25 -1.04 -5.81 10.43
N TYR A 26 -1.22 -5.98 9.12
CA TYR A 26 -0.48 -6.98 8.34
C TYR A 26 1.03 -6.90 8.55
N LYS A 27 1.56 -5.68 8.59
CA LYS A 27 2.97 -5.40 8.88
C LYS A 27 3.36 -5.92 10.26
N GLU A 28 2.56 -5.62 11.28
CA GLU A 28 2.87 -6.03 12.65
C GLU A 28 2.78 -7.54 12.84
N GLN A 29 1.79 -8.21 12.23
CA GLN A 29 1.69 -9.68 12.20
C GLN A 29 2.94 -10.32 11.57
N ALA A 30 3.43 -9.75 10.47
CA ALA A 30 4.63 -10.21 9.78
C ALA A 30 5.91 -10.00 10.60
N VAL A 31 6.08 -8.83 11.21
CA VAL A 31 7.22 -8.57 12.12
C VAL A 31 7.19 -9.55 13.29
N TRP A 32 6.02 -9.80 13.87
CA TRP A 32 5.87 -10.75 14.98
C TRP A 32 6.34 -12.15 14.58
N LEU A 33 5.89 -12.63 13.42
CA LEU A 33 6.32 -13.90 12.86
C LEU A 33 7.84 -13.91 12.65
N LEU A 34 8.39 -12.93 11.93
CA LEU A 34 9.81 -12.89 11.59
C LEU A 34 10.70 -12.88 12.83
N ASN A 35 10.31 -12.15 13.88
CA ASN A 35 11.01 -12.19 15.17
C ASN A 35 10.95 -13.60 15.81
N ALA A 36 9.82 -14.30 15.68
CA ALA A 36 9.66 -15.65 16.22
C ALA A 36 10.47 -16.71 15.46
N ILE A 37 10.65 -16.51 14.15
CA ILE A 37 11.23 -17.53 13.26
C ILE A 37 12.63 -17.20 12.74
N TRP A 38 13.20 -16.02 13.05
CA TRP A 38 14.42 -15.49 12.43
C TRP A 38 15.57 -16.51 12.35
N GLU A 39 15.86 -17.17 13.47
CA GLU A 39 16.91 -18.19 13.61
C GLU A 39 16.37 -19.62 13.56
N VAL A 40 15.05 -19.79 13.39
CA VAL A 40 14.40 -21.10 13.35
C VAL A 40 14.50 -21.68 11.94
N ASP A 41 14.95 -22.92 11.84
CA ASP A 41 14.86 -23.69 10.59
C ASP A 41 13.42 -24.15 10.38
N ILE A 42 12.83 -23.72 9.28
CA ILE A 42 11.54 -24.13 8.79
C ILE A 42 11.76 -24.79 7.44
N LYS A 43 11.67 -26.12 7.41
CA LYS A 43 11.77 -26.93 6.19
C LYS A 43 13.09 -26.67 5.41
N GLY A 44 14.20 -26.43 6.11
CA GLY A 44 15.52 -26.17 5.52
C GLY A 44 15.77 -24.71 5.12
N GLN A 45 14.91 -23.78 5.53
CA GLN A 45 15.07 -22.35 5.36
C GLN A 45 15.07 -21.66 6.71
N LYS A 46 15.95 -20.70 6.93
CA LYS A 46 15.89 -19.86 8.14
C LYS A 46 14.86 -18.76 7.96
N GLY A 47 14.32 -18.24 9.05
CA GLY A 47 13.39 -17.10 8.99
C GLY A 47 13.93 -15.90 8.21
N GLY A 48 15.23 -15.62 8.31
CA GLY A 48 15.88 -14.58 7.50
C GLY A 48 15.76 -14.80 5.98
N ASP A 49 15.79 -16.05 5.51
CA ASP A 49 15.63 -16.41 4.10
C ASP A 49 14.17 -16.26 3.63
N LEU A 50 13.23 -16.31 4.57
CA LEU A 50 11.80 -16.18 4.33
C LEU A 50 11.31 -14.72 4.37
N ALA A 51 12.16 -13.78 4.81
CA ALA A 51 11.78 -12.40 5.04
C ALA A 51 11.17 -11.73 3.80
N GLU A 52 11.80 -11.90 2.64
CA GLU A 52 11.30 -11.32 1.37
C GLU A 52 9.92 -11.88 1.00
N ALA A 53 9.72 -13.19 1.16
CA ALA A 53 8.42 -13.82 0.91
C ALA A 53 7.36 -13.27 1.87
N VAL A 54 7.69 -13.15 3.17
CA VAL A 54 6.81 -12.57 4.18
C VAL A 54 6.40 -11.15 3.81
N TRP A 55 7.32 -10.31 3.36
CA TRP A 55 7.00 -8.95 2.93
C TRP A 55 6.15 -8.90 1.66
N ASN A 56 6.37 -9.81 0.70
CA ASN A 56 5.51 -9.94 -0.48
C ASN A 56 4.06 -10.29 -0.10
N TYR A 57 3.87 -11.14 0.91
CA TYR A 57 2.53 -11.43 1.45
C TYR A 57 1.89 -10.19 2.09
N VAL A 58 2.64 -9.40 2.85
CA VAL A 58 2.15 -8.14 3.45
C VAL A 58 1.73 -7.15 2.37
N ASP A 59 2.57 -6.93 1.36
CA ASP A 59 2.28 -6.01 0.25
C ASP A 59 1.04 -6.45 -0.52
N LYS A 60 0.94 -7.75 -0.83
CA LYS A 60 -0.20 -8.29 -1.55
C LYS A 60 -1.49 -8.17 -0.76
N ALA A 61 -1.49 -8.52 0.52
CA ALA A 61 -2.66 -8.36 1.39
C ALA A 61 -3.08 -6.88 1.47
N SER A 62 -2.12 -5.99 1.68
CA SER A 62 -2.37 -4.54 1.72
C SER A 62 -2.88 -3.97 0.39
N THR A 63 -2.53 -4.58 -0.74
CA THR A 63 -2.96 -4.14 -2.07
C THR A 63 -4.40 -4.56 -2.39
N ILE A 64 -4.79 -5.76 -1.98
CA ILE A 64 -6.12 -6.30 -2.28
C ILE A 64 -7.17 -5.87 -1.24
N ASP A 65 -6.74 -5.59 0.00
CA ASP A 65 -7.60 -5.10 1.07
C ASP A 65 -8.00 -3.65 0.80
N ASN A 66 -9.30 -3.37 0.84
CA ASN A 66 -9.84 -2.03 0.70
C ASN A 66 -9.37 -1.06 1.82
N ALA A 67 -9.01 -1.58 3.00
CA ALA A 67 -8.45 -0.83 4.13
C ALA A 67 -6.93 -0.60 4.04
N LYS A 68 -6.27 -1.17 3.02
CA LYS A 68 -4.84 -1.00 2.71
C LYS A 68 -3.91 -1.20 3.91
N ALA A 69 -2.99 -0.24 4.13
CA ALA A 69 -1.94 -0.30 5.17
C ALA A 69 -2.46 -0.33 6.61
N THR A 70 -3.75 -0.04 6.83
CA THR A 70 -4.41 -0.12 8.14
C THR A 70 -5.19 -1.41 8.35
N GLY A 71 -5.24 -2.28 7.35
CA GLY A 71 -5.89 -3.58 7.42
C GLY A 71 -5.17 -4.57 8.33
N ASN A 72 -5.95 -5.52 8.85
CA ASN A 72 -5.46 -6.60 9.72
C ASN A 72 -5.94 -8.00 9.29
N ALA A 73 -7.03 -8.09 8.52
CA ALA A 73 -7.55 -9.35 8.02
C ALA A 73 -8.36 -9.14 6.74
N LEU A 74 -8.25 -10.10 5.82
CA LEU A 74 -8.95 -10.10 4.54
C LEU A 74 -10.34 -10.70 4.70
N ASP A 75 -11.33 -10.21 3.96
CA ASP A 75 -12.59 -10.94 3.87
C ASP A 75 -12.39 -12.28 3.11
N GLU A 76 -13.40 -13.15 3.12
CA GLU A 76 -13.27 -14.48 2.50
C GLU A 76 -12.98 -14.41 0.99
N LEU A 77 -13.55 -13.44 0.26
CA LEU A 77 -13.33 -13.28 -1.18
C LEU A 77 -11.91 -12.78 -1.46
N GLU A 78 -11.46 -11.78 -0.72
CA GLU A 78 -10.11 -11.23 -0.81
C GLU A 78 -9.07 -12.28 -0.38
N ALA A 79 -9.33 -13.07 0.65
CA ALA A 79 -8.47 -14.18 1.06
C ALA A 79 -8.33 -15.26 -0.02
N HIS A 80 -9.40 -15.55 -0.77
CA HIS A 80 -9.31 -16.43 -1.94
C HIS A 80 -8.42 -15.83 -3.04
N ARG A 81 -8.62 -14.55 -3.38
CA ARG A 81 -7.77 -13.84 -4.36
C ARG A 81 -6.31 -13.74 -3.93
N PHE A 82 -6.07 -13.64 -2.62
CA PHE A 82 -4.74 -13.65 -2.03
C PHE A 82 -4.05 -14.99 -2.29
N LEU A 83 -4.68 -16.10 -1.92
CA LEU A 83 -4.12 -17.44 -2.04
C LEU A 83 -3.86 -17.83 -3.51
N GLU A 84 -4.75 -17.45 -4.41
CA GLU A 84 -4.58 -17.62 -5.85
C GLU A 84 -3.33 -16.89 -6.38
N ALA A 85 -2.99 -15.72 -5.83
CA ALA A 85 -1.87 -14.93 -6.32
C ALA A 85 -0.49 -15.53 -6.00
N PHE A 86 -0.41 -16.49 -5.09
CA PHE A 86 0.82 -17.14 -4.67
C PHE A 86 0.88 -18.62 -5.09
N ASP A 87 -0.03 -19.07 -5.96
CA ASP A 87 -0.18 -20.47 -6.38
C ASP A 87 -0.23 -21.44 -5.19
N GLU A 88 -0.79 -20.99 -4.06
CA GLU A 88 -0.86 -21.80 -2.86
C GLU A 88 -1.94 -22.87 -3.06
N ALA A 89 -1.54 -24.15 -3.00
CA ALA A 89 -2.44 -25.29 -3.23
C ALA A 89 -3.56 -25.44 -2.19
N HIS A 90 -3.60 -24.59 -1.16
CA HIS A 90 -4.59 -24.61 -0.09
C HIS A 90 -5.62 -23.49 -0.27
N THR A 91 -6.89 -23.87 -0.41
CA THR A 91 -8.04 -22.97 -0.28
C THR A 91 -8.21 -22.49 1.17
N VAL A 92 -8.96 -21.40 1.38
CA VAL A 92 -9.33 -20.89 2.72
C VAL A 92 -9.94 -21.99 3.60
N LEU A 93 -10.71 -22.90 3.01
CA LEU A 93 -11.30 -24.05 3.72
C LEU A 93 -10.26 -25.06 4.19
N GLN A 94 -9.24 -25.35 3.38
CA GLN A 94 -8.15 -26.25 3.75
C GLN A 94 -7.29 -25.64 4.85
N MET A 95 -6.92 -24.37 4.72
CA MET A 95 -6.19 -23.61 5.74
C MET A 95 -6.95 -23.60 7.08
N ARG A 96 -8.25 -23.23 7.09
CA ARG A 96 -9.07 -23.29 8.32
C ARG A 96 -9.15 -24.70 8.90
N SER A 97 -9.19 -25.73 8.06
CA SER A 97 -9.20 -27.12 8.53
C SER A 97 -7.87 -27.51 9.18
N SER A 98 -6.75 -27.04 8.64
CA SER A 98 -5.42 -27.21 9.22
C SER A 98 -5.31 -26.55 10.60
N LEU A 99 -5.75 -25.29 10.72
CA LEU A 99 -5.76 -24.55 11.99
C LEU A 99 -6.65 -25.19 13.06
N ARG A 100 -7.77 -25.82 12.66
CA ARG A 100 -8.59 -26.60 13.62
C ARG A 100 -7.91 -27.89 14.08
N LYS A 101 -7.08 -28.51 13.24
CA LYS A 101 -6.29 -29.69 13.63
C LYS A 101 -5.21 -29.34 14.64
N THR A 102 -4.58 -28.17 14.49
CA THR A 102 -3.55 -27.69 15.42
C THR A 102 -4.12 -27.06 16.69
N GLY A 103 -5.42 -26.77 16.72
CA GLY A 103 -6.09 -26.11 17.83
C GLY A 103 -5.96 -24.58 17.84
N ALA A 104 -5.31 -24.00 16.82
CA ALA A 104 -5.23 -22.55 16.61
C ALA A 104 -6.59 -21.92 16.30
N LEU A 105 -7.54 -22.72 15.77
CA LEU A 105 -8.94 -22.36 15.67
C LEU A 105 -9.81 -23.38 16.39
N GLY A 106 -10.85 -22.90 17.07
CA GLY A 106 -11.86 -23.77 17.67
C GLY A 106 -12.61 -24.61 16.62
N GLN A 107 -13.07 -25.81 17.01
CA GLN A 107 -13.79 -26.73 16.09
C GLN A 107 -15.03 -26.09 15.44
N ASN A 108 -15.73 -25.23 16.17
CA ASN A 108 -16.91 -24.52 15.70
C ASN A 108 -16.59 -23.08 15.24
N GLU A 109 -15.33 -22.67 15.30
CA GLU A 109 -14.92 -21.32 14.93
C GLU A 109 -14.91 -21.17 13.41
N ARG A 110 -15.55 -20.10 12.95
CA ARG A 110 -15.66 -19.72 11.55
C ARG A 110 -15.39 -18.22 11.44
N PRO A 111 -14.12 -17.79 11.57
CA PRO A 111 -13.76 -16.39 11.44
C PRO A 111 -14.19 -15.90 10.06
N LYS A 112 -14.92 -14.79 9.98
CA LYS A 112 -15.36 -14.21 8.71
C LYS A 112 -14.19 -13.62 7.92
N GLU A 113 -13.18 -13.15 8.65
CA GLU A 113 -11.98 -12.53 8.11
C GLU A 113 -10.78 -13.46 8.33
N VAL A 114 -9.76 -13.28 7.49
CA VAL A 114 -8.55 -14.09 7.42
C VAL A 114 -7.33 -13.18 7.65
N PRO A 115 -6.80 -13.11 8.89
CA PRO A 115 -5.53 -12.46 9.17
C PRO A 115 -4.36 -13.22 8.52
N LEU A 116 -3.27 -12.52 8.21
CA LEU A 116 -2.06 -13.15 7.68
C LEU A 116 -1.46 -14.15 8.67
N THR A 117 -1.63 -13.96 9.98
CA THR A 117 -1.21 -14.93 10.99
C THR A 117 -1.79 -16.33 10.72
N HIS A 118 -3.05 -16.44 10.31
CA HIS A 118 -3.66 -17.75 9.96
C HIS A 118 -2.97 -18.37 8.74
N PHE A 119 -2.70 -17.56 7.73
CA PHE A 119 -1.98 -18.00 6.54
C PHE A 119 -0.56 -18.46 6.87
N PHE A 120 0.19 -17.70 7.68
CA PHE A 120 1.55 -18.05 8.08
C PHE A 120 1.62 -19.35 8.88
N LEU A 121 0.69 -19.56 9.82
CA LEU A 121 0.61 -20.78 10.61
C LEU A 121 0.37 -22.02 9.72
N ASP A 122 -0.49 -21.91 8.71
CA ASP A 122 -0.72 -23.01 7.77
C ASP A 122 0.47 -23.21 6.80
N LYS A 123 0.95 -22.12 6.19
CA LYS A 123 2.02 -22.15 5.19
C LYS A 123 3.33 -22.71 5.74
N TYR A 124 3.73 -22.23 6.91
CA TYR A 124 4.99 -22.62 7.54
C TYR A 124 4.84 -23.79 8.50
N GLU A 125 3.60 -24.23 8.78
CA GLU A 125 3.29 -25.27 9.77
C GLU A 125 3.95 -24.99 11.14
N TYR A 126 4.06 -23.70 11.48
CA TYR A 126 4.72 -23.26 12.71
C TYR A 126 3.80 -23.42 13.91
N ASP A 127 4.37 -23.77 15.06
CA ASP A 127 3.62 -23.95 16.30
C ASP A 127 3.06 -22.61 16.81
N TRP A 128 1.73 -22.51 16.83
CA TRP A 128 1.04 -21.29 17.22
C TRP A 128 1.25 -20.93 18.69
N HIS A 129 1.46 -21.90 19.59
CA HIS A 129 1.81 -21.64 20.99
C HIS A 129 3.20 -21.00 21.09
N ARG A 130 4.14 -21.44 20.25
CA ARG A 130 5.47 -20.82 20.17
C ARG A 130 5.39 -19.42 19.60
N LEU A 131 4.56 -19.22 18.57
CA LEU A 131 4.38 -17.91 17.94
C LEU A 131 3.91 -16.85 18.93
N VAL A 132 2.82 -17.12 19.66
CA VAL A 132 2.23 -16.14 20.58
C VAL A 132 3.06 -15.87 21.84
N ASN A 133 4.01 -16.77 22.14
CA ASN A 133 4.93 -16.63 23.28
C ASN A 133 6.36 -16.27 22.84
N ALA A 134 6.58 -15.98 21.56
CA ALA A 134 7.90 -15.65 21.05
C ALA A 134 8.42 -14.31 21.60
N PRO A 135 9.70 -14.22 21.99
CA PRO A 135 10.27 -12.97 22.45
C PRO A 135 10.35 -11.95 21.29
N GLN A 136 9.80 -10.76 21.50
CA GLN A 136 9.78 -9.68 20.49
C GLN A 136 10.94 -8.67 20.62
N GLY A 137 11.91 -8.95 21.51
CA GLY A 137 13.04 -8.08 21.81
C GLY A 137 12.68 -6.90 22.74
N ASP A 138 13.70 -6.36 23.42
CA ASP A 138 13.58 -5.26 24.39
C ASP A 138 13.97 -3.88 23.81
N ASN A 139 14.59 -3.84 22.62
CA ASN A 139 15.02 -2.62 21.92
C ASN A 139 13.88 -1.81 21.25
N SER A 140 12.65 -1.98 21.75
CA SER A 140 11.41 -1.36 21.24
C SER A 140 11.53 0.16 21.03
N ALA A 141 12.22 0.88 21.91
CA ALA A 141 12.41 2.33 21.79
C ALA A 141 13.22 2.75 20.55
N LYS A 142 14.32 2.04 20.24
CA LYS A 142 15.15 2.35 19.06
C LYS A 142 14.46 1.93 17.76
N ILE A 143 13.72 0.83 17.79
CA ILE A 143 12.92 0.37 16.66
C ILE A 143 11.80 1.36 16.36
N ALA A 144 11.10 1.86 17.40
CA ALA A 144 10.09 2.89 17.24
C ALA A 144 10.67 4.18 16.63
N GLU A 145 11.81 4.65 17.12
CA GLU A 145 12.49 5.82 16.55
C GLU A 145 12.87 5.60 15.06
N ALA A 146 13.35 4.41 14.70
CA ALA A 146 13.68 4.08 13.32
C ALA A 146 12.42 4.01 12.43
N GLN A 147 11.32 3.46 12.94
CA GLN A 147 10.03 3.41 12.24
C GLN A 147 9.46 4.81 12.02
N ASP A 148 9.54 5.69 13.02
CA ASP A 148 9.10 7.09 12.92
C ASP A 148 9.90 7.85 11.85
N LYS A 149 11.22 7.65 11.82
CA LYS A 149 12.07 8.24 10.78
C LYS A 149 11.71 7.72 9.39
N LEU A 150 11.45 6.42 9.25
CA LEU A 150 11.06 5.84 7.97
C LEU A 150 9.70 6.36 7.50
N GLN A 151 8.72 6.46 8.41
CA GLN A 151 7.41 7.00 8.10
C GLN A 151 7.51 8.47 7.68
N ALA A 152 8.29 9.28 8.39
CA ALA A 152 8.50 10.68 8.03
C ALA A 152 9.14 10.85 6.64
N VAL A 153 10.06 9.96 6.25
CA VAL A 153 10.65 9.95 4.90
C VAL A 153 9.62 9.56 3.85
N GLN A 154 8.79 8.54 4.13
CA GLN A 154 7.72 8.12 3.22
C GLN A 154 6.70 9.25 2.99
N ASP A 155 6.25 9.89 4.07
CA ASP A 155 5.31 11.00 4.00
C ASP A 155 5.89 12.19 3.21
N ALA A 156 7.18 12.50 3.41
CA ALA A 156 7.87 13.55 2.67
C ALA A 156 8.03 13.20 1.18
N PHE A 157 8.30 11.93 0.87
CA PHE A 157 8.41 11.46 -0.51
C PHE A 157 7.06 11.56 -1.23
N ASP A 158 5.97 11.09 -0.61
CA ASP A 158 4.61 11.14 -1.15
C ASP A 158 4.17 12.60 -1.39
N ALA A 159 4.48 13.50 -0.44
CA ALA A 159 4.23 14.93 -0.60
C ALA A 159 5.00 15.53 -1.78
N SER A 160 6.28 15.17 -1.93
CA SER A 160 7.11 15.62 -3.05
C SER A 160 6.60 15.10 -4.39
N THR A 161 6.20 13.82 -4.47
CA THR A 161 5.68 13.24 -5.73
C THR A 161 4.38 13.92 -6.15
N LYS A 162 3.52 14.22 -5.18
CA LYS A 162 2.28 14.97 -5.42
C LYS A 162 2.57 16.40 -5.91
N ALA A 163 3.50 17.11 -5.26
CA ALA A 163 3.87 18.46 -5.67
C ALA A 163 4.48 18.50 -7.07
N ASP A 164 5.32 17.52 -7.43
CA ASP A 164 5.90 17.40 -8.77
C ASP A 164 4.82 17.16 -9.83
N ALA A 165 3.83 16.30 -9.54
CA ALA A 165 2.71 16.06 -10.45
C ALA A 165 1.85 17.33 -10.67
N GLU A 166 1.57 18.07 -9.60
CA GLU A 166 0.84 19.35 -9.66
C GLU A 166 1.64 20.42 -10.45
N ALA A 167 2.96 20.52 -10.22
CA ALA A 167 3.82 21.44 -10.94
C ALA A 167 3.92 21.09 -12.44
N ALA A 168 4.02 19.81 -12.79
CA ALA A 168 4.01 19.36 -14.18
C ALA A 168 2.69 19.70 -14.89
N ALA A 169 1.56 19.52 -14.22
CA ALA A 169 0.25 19.90 -14.74
C ALA A 169 0.14 21.42 -14.95
N ALA A 170 0.58 22.21 -13.97
CA ALA A 170 0.59 23.68 -14.05
C ALA A 170 1.48 24.18 -15.20
N LEU A 171 2.67 23.59 -15.38
CA LEU A 171 3.58 23.92 -16.49
C LEU A 171 2.95 23.61 -17.85
N SER A 172 2.28 22.46 -17.96
CA SER A 172 1.56 22.09 -19.19
C SER A 172 0.45 23.09 -19.52
N ALA A 173 -0.36 23.47 -18.53
CA ALA A 173 -1.42 24.47 -18.69
C ALA A 173 -0.87 25.85 -19.08
N ALA A 174 0.22 26.29 -18.45
CA ALA A 174 0.88 27.55 -18.77
C ALA A 174 1.42 27.59 -20.21
N ARG A 175 2.05 26.50 -20.67
CA ARG A 175 2.53 26.38 -22.06
C ARG A 175 1.39 26.42 -23.07
N SER A 176 0.25 25.77 -22.77
CA SER A 176 -0.93 25.84 -23.62
C SER A 176 -1.49 27.25 -23.70
N ALA A 177 -1.60 27.95 -22.55
CA ALA A 177 -2.09 29.32 -22.51
C ALA A 177 -1.15 30.30 -23.25
N GLU A 178 0.17 30.10 -23.15
CA GLU A 178 1.16 30.89 -23.91
C GLU A 178 1.01 30.67 -25.42
N ALA A 179 0.84 29.43 -25.86
CA ALA A 179 0.62 29.11 -27.27
C ALA A 179 -0.67 29.74 -27.81
N ASP A 180 -1.77 29.66 -27.06
CA ASP A 180 -3.05 30.27 -27.42
C ASP A 180 -2.95 31.80 -27.48
N ALA A 181 -2.25 32.42 -26.52
CA ALA A 181 -2.04 33.86 -26.50
C ALA A 181 -1.25 34.32 -27.74
N LYS A 182 -0.18 33.59 -28.09
CA LYS A 182 0.61 33.87 -29.29
C LYS A 182 -0.21 33.75 -30.58
N GLN A 183 -1.05 32.71 -30.70
CA GLN A 183 -1.95 32.57 -31.85
C GLN A 183 -2.96 33.72 -31.95
N ARG A 184 -3.50 34.18 -30.81
CA ARG A 184 -4.41 35.34 -30.79
C ARG A 184 -3.72 36.63 -31.19
N GLU A 185 -2.48 36.83 -30.75
CA GLU A 185 -1.66 37.99 -31.13
C GLU A 185 -1.38 37.99 -32.64
N GLU A 186 -0.95 36.85 -33.20
CA GLU A 186 -0.73 36.69 -34.64
C GLU A 186 -2.01 36.95 -35.46
N ALA A 187 -3.15 36.43 -35.01
CA ALA A 187 -4.45 36.68 -35.65
C ALA A 187 -4.88 38.16 -35.58
N ALA A 188 -4.58 38.85 -34.47
CA ALA A 188 -4.88 40.27 -34.31
C ALA A 188 -4.03 41.12 -35.25
N ILE A 189 -2.72 40.82 -35.37
CA ILE A 189 -1.80 41.50 -36.29
C ILE A 189 -2.27 41.31 -37.75
N ALA A 190 -2.67 40.09 -38.13
CA ALA A 190 -3.20 39.81 -39.46
C ALA A 190 -4.50 40.58 -39.74
N ALA A 191 -5.43 40.61 -38.80
CA ALA A 191 -6.68 41.35 -38.94
C ALA A 191 -6.46 42.87 -39.05
N GLU A 192 -5.48 43.42 -38.33
CA GLU A 192 -5.11 44.83 -38.44
C GLU A 192 -4.50 45.16 -39.81
N ALA A 193 -3.65 44.28 -40.34
CA ALA A 193 -3.08 44.44 -41.68
C ALA A 193 -4.16 44.39 -42.77
N ASP A 194 -5.10 43.45 -42.69
CA ASP A 194 -6.23 43.34 -43.61
C ASP A 194 -7.14 44.58 -43.55
N ALA A 195 -7.40 45.11 -42.36
CA ALA A 195 -8.20 46.32 -42.18
C ALA A 195 -7.53 47.55 -42.84
N LYS A 196 -6.21 47.72 -42.62
CA LYS A 196 -5.43 48.80 -43.25
C LYS A 196 -5.41 48.68 -44.78
N ALA A 197 -5.32 47.47 -45.33
CA ALA A 197 -5.36 47.25 -46.77
C ALA A 197 -6.72 47.66 -47.36
N ARG A 198 -7.84 47.25 -46.73
CA ARG A 198 -9.20 47.62 -47.16
C ARG A 198 -9.44 49.12 -47.11
N GLU A 199 -8.90 49.80 -46.08
CA GLU A 199 -8.99 51.25 -45.96
C GLU A 199 -8.22 51.96 -47.10
N ALA A 200 -7.01 51.48 -47.43
CA ALA A 200 -6.23 52.01 -48.54
C ALA A 200 -6.94 51.81 -49.89
N ASP A 201 -7.53 50.63 -50.13
CA ASP A 201 -8.30 50.33 -51.34
C ASP A 201 -9.54 51.23 -51.45
N ALA A 202 -10.24 51.47 -50.34
CA ALA A 202 -11.40 52.36 -50.29
C ALA A 202 -11.02 53.81 -50.63
N ILE A 203 -9.91 54.31 -50.09
CA ILE A 203 -9.39 55.66 -50.40
C ILE A 203 -9.00 55.76 -51.89
N ALA A 204 -8.36 54.73 -52.45
CA ALA A 204 -7.99 54.70 -53.86
C ALA A 204 -9.21 54.69 -54.79
N ALA A 205 -10.26 53.93 -54.44
CA ALA A 205 -11.53 53.91 -55.16
C ALA A 205 -12.25 55.26 -55.09
N GLU A 206 -12.25 55.94 -53.94
CA GLU A 206 -12.86 57.27 -53.81
C GLU A 206 -12.14 58.33 -54.65
N ASN A 207 -10.80 58.28 -54.69
CA ASN A 207 -10.00 59.23 -55.46
C ASN A 207 -10.11 59.03 -56.98
N SER A 208 -10.45 57.83 -57.44
CA SER A 208 -10.64 57.53 -58.87
C SER A 208 -12.07 57.79 -59.36
N ALA A 209 -13.02 58.01 -58.43
CA ALA A 209 -14.40 58.37 -58.73
C ALA A 209 -14.65 59.90 -58.75
N LYS A 210 -13.65 60.71 -58.37
CA LYS A 210 -13.65 62.18 -58.44
C LYS A 210 -12.99 62.67 -59.72
#